data_AF-H1W0L1-F1
#
_entry.id   AF-H1W0L1-F1
#
_cell.length_a   1.000
_cell.length_b   1.000
_cell.length_c   1.000
_cell.angle_alpha   90.00
_cell.angle_beta   90.00
_cell.angle_gamma   90.00
#
_symmetry.space_group_name_H-M   'P 1'
#
loop_
_entity.id
_entity.type
_entity.pdbx_description
1 polymer ?
#
loop_
_entity_poly.entity_id
_entity_poly.type
_entity_poly.pdbx_seq_one_letter_code
_entity_poly.pdbx_strand_id
1 'polypeptide(L)'
;MATHLAAVALAKGDPFVVQTRPTPRPGPDELLIEVKSVALNPADRLMRDQGLFIPTYPTVIGFDVAGLVLEVGENVPVDATADDDGVAGLRRPLFQPGVTRVAAYAASFWRSFGPDYGAFQERCLVPWQHAAPLPDEGISWNQAATLPVAVQVPLSAWDAMGLPRVGEATASSSSSSSSSSHFPSLPPPQSVSM
;
A
#
# COMPACT_ATOMS: atom_id res chain seq x y z
N MET A 1 -11.14 10.40 24.00
CA MET A 1 -10.55 9.78 22.79
C MET A 1 -10.61 10.81 21.68
N ALA A 2 -9.55 10.97 20.89
CA ALA A 2 -9.56 11.89 19.75
C ALA A 2 -10.57 11.42 18.69
N THR A 3 -11.16 12.35 17.96
CA THR A 3 -12.12 12.07 16.88
C THR A 3 -11.78 12.83 15.61
N HIS A 4 -12.37 12.42 14.49
CA HIS A 4 -12.24 13.06 13.18
C HIS A 4 -13.51 12.86 12.34
N LEU A 5 -13.64 13.60 11.25
CA LEU A 5 -14.73 13.45 10.29
C LEU A 5 -14.42 12.38 9.23
N ALA A 6 -15.45 11.61 8.86
CA ALA A 6 -15.41 10.62 7.80
C ALA A 6 -16.66 10.71 6.92
N ALA A 7 -16.50 10.47 5.63
CA ALA A 7 -17.61 10.25 4.71
C ALA A 7 -17.98 8.75 4.74
N VAL A 8 -19.02 8.41 5.51
CA VAL A 8 -19.39 7.03 5.80
C VAL A 8 -20.42 6.52 4.79
N ALA A 9 -20.18 5.36 4.21
CA ALA A 9 -21.19 4.61 3.48
C ALA A 9 -22.04 3.81 4.48
N LEU A 10 -23.31 4.17 4.62
CA LEU A 10 -24.23 3.50 5.56
C LEU A 10 -24.92 2.27 4.95
N ALA A 11 -25.12 2.27 3.64
CA ALA A 11 -25.67 1.16 2.89
C ALA A 11 -25.22 1.25 1.42
N LYS A 12 -25.42 0.15 0.67
CA LYS A 12 -25.18 0.09 -0.76
C LYS A 12 -26.11 1.06 -1.52
N GLY A 13 -25.54 1.88 -2.39
CA GLY A 13 -26.28 2.79 -3.26
C GLY A 13 -26.63 4.14 -2.63
N ASP A 14 -26.44 4.29 -1.32
CA ASP A 14 -26.74 5.54 -0.63
C ASP A 14 -25.62 6.58 -0.79
N PRO A 15 -25.95 7.88 -0.72
CA PRO A 15 -24.95 8.93 -0.57
C PRO A 15 -24.12 8.72 0.71
N PHE A 16 -22.86 9.17 0.69
CA PHE A 16 -22.07 9.21 1.91
C PHE A 16 -22.69 10.17 2.93
N VAL A 17 -22.60 9.82 4.21
CA VAL A 17 -22.97 10.70 5.32
C VAL A 17 -21.70 11.10 6.05
N VAL A 18 -21.47 12.41 6.18
CA VAL A 18 -20.34 12.92 6.97
C VAL A 18 -20.65 12.74 8.45
N GLN A 19 -19.82 11.99 9.16
CA GLN A 19 -20.00 11.68 10.57
C GLN A 19 -18.67 11.73 11.33
N THR A 20 -18.75 12.02 12.62
CA THR A 20 -17.61 11.94 13.53
C THR A 20 -17.32 10.48 13.88
N ARG A 21 -16.06 10.06 13.78
CA ARG A 21 -15.56 8.74 14.17
C ARG A 21 -14.44 8.85 15.21
N PRO A 22 -14.24 7.84 16.07
CA PRO A 22 -13.03 7.76 16.89
C PRO A 22 -11.79 7.65 16.01
N THR A 23 -10.73 8.37 16.35
CA THR A 23 -9.43 8.21 15.70
C THR A 23 -8.79 6.91 16.19
N PRO A 24 -8.46 5.96 15.30
CA PRO A 24 -7.82 4.70 15.69
C PRO A 24 -6.35 4.94 16.07
N ARG A 25 -5.75 3.97 16.78
CA ARG A 25 -4.30 3.93 16.99
C ARG A 25 -3.68 2.95 16.01
N PRO A 26 -2.49 3.24 15.45
CA PRO A 26 -1.82 2.31 14.56
C PRO A 26 -1.41 1.03 15.28
N GLY A 27 -1.56 -0.12 14.62
CA GLY A 27 -0.91 -1.36 15.00
C GLY A 27 0.60 -1.34 14.69
N PRO A 28 1.34 -2.43 15.00
CA PRO A 28 2.80 -2.48 14.90
C PRO A 28 3.38 -2.11 13.53
N ASP A 29 2.71 -2.47 12.43
CA ASP A 29 3.16 -2.22 11.06
C ASP A 29 2.39 -1.09 10.35
N GLU A 30 1.72 -0.22 11.11
CA GLU A 30 0.80 0.77 10.55
C GLU A 30 1.24 2.21 10.81
N LEU A 31 0.84 3.07 9.89
CA LEU A 31 0.91 4.52 10.00
C LEU A 31 -0.49 5.03 10.31
N LEU A 32 -0.60 6.00 11.20
CA LEU A 32 -1.75 6.90 11.26
C LEU A 32 -1.45 8.12 10.40
N ILE A 33 -2.25 8.33 9.35
CA ILE A 33 -2.05 9.43 8.40
C ILE A 33 -3.11 10.51 8.64
N GLU A 34 -2.68 11.77 8.72
CA GLU A 34 -3.55 12.94 8.52
C GLU A 34 -3.77 13.15 7.02
N VAL A 35 -5.00 12.92 6.56
CA VAL A 35 -5.36 13.00 5.15
C VAL A 35 -5.40 14.48 4.73
N LYS A 36 -4.55 14.86 3.79
CA LYS A 36 -4.52 16.22 3.21
C LYS A 36 -5.21 16.28 1.85
N SER A 37 -5.17 15.19 1.10
CA SER A 37 -5.87 15.06 -0.18
C SER A 37 -6.17 13.60 -0.49
N VAL A 38 -7.22 13.38 -1.27
CA VAL A 38 -7.62 12.08 -1.82
C VAL A 38 -7.86 12.22 -3.31
N ALA A 39 -7.60 11.16 -4.07
CA ALA A 39 -8.04 11.06 -5.46
C ALA A 39 -9.21 10.09 -5.58
N LEU A 40 -10.02 10.29 -6.63
CA LEU A 40 -11.16 9.44 -6.93
C LEU A 40 -10.80 8.49 -8.08
N ASN A 41 -11.06 7.22 -7.87
CA ASN A 41 -10.93 6.16 -8.85
C ASN A 41 -12.32 5.72 -9.35
N PRO A 42 -12.42 5.15 -10.57
CA PRO A 42 -13.68 4.57 -11.04
C PRO A 42 -14.27 3.53 -10.07
N ALA A 43 -13.40 2.79 -9.38
CA ALA A 43 -13.79 1.81 -8.37
C ALA A 43 -14.57 2.43 -7.21
N ASP A 44 -14.20 3.63 -6.74
CA ASP A 44 -14.87 4.29 -5.60
C ASP A 44 -16.35 4.56 -5.89
N ARG A 45 -16.66 4.93 -7.14
CA ARG A 45 -18.05 5.08 -7.60
C ARG A 45 -18.78 3.74 -7.58
N LEU A 46 -18.17 2.68 -8.10
CA LEU A 46 -18.79 1.34 -8.13
C LEU A 46 -18.98 0.77 -6.71
N MET A 47 -18.07 1.08 -5.80
CA MET A 47 -18.18 0.75 -4.38
C MET A 47 -19.39 1.44 -3.76
N ARG A 48 -19.55 2.75 -3.96
CA ARG A 48 -20.72 3.50 -3.49
C ARG A 48 -22.02 3.00 -4.11
N ASP A 49 -22.09 2.95 -5.44
CA ASP A 49 -23.35 2.72 -6.18
C ASP A 49 -23.77 1.24 -6.14
N GLN A 50 -22.80 0.32 -6.21
CA GLN A 50 -23.07 -1.11 -6.42
C GLN A 50 -22.54 -2.01 -5.30
N GLY A 51 -21.83 -1.47 -4.31
CA GLY A 51 -21.21 -2.26 -3.24
C GLY A 51 -20.07 -3.14 -3.73
N LEU A 52 -19.39 -2.74 -4.82
CA LEU A 52 -18.22 -3.47 -5.32
C LEU A 52 -17.22 -3.71 -4.17
N PHE A 53 -16.81 -4.96 -3.97
CA PHE A 53 -15.90 -5.42 -2.91
C PHE A 53 -16.37 -5.27 -1.45
N ILE A 54 -17.38 -4.45 -1.14
CA ILE A 54 -17.78 -4.15 0.25
C ILE A 54 -18.54 -5.35 0.86
N PRO A 55 -18.00 -5.99 1.92
CA PRO A 55 -18.67 -7.12 2.57
C PRO A 55 -19.74 -6.68 3.56
N THR A 56 -19.54 -5.55 4.24
CA THR A 56 -20.39 -5.07 5.34
C THR A 56 -20.46 -3.56 5.39
N TYR A 57 -21.60 -3.05 5.85
CA TYR A 57 -21.84 -1.64 6.16
C TYR A 57 -22.17 -1.49 7.65
N PRO A 58 -21.93 -0.30 8.27
CA PRO A 58 -21.33 0.89 7.68
C PRO A 58 -19.81 0.76 7.46
N THR A 59 -19.27 1.45 6.47
CA THR A 59 -17.83 1.47 6.18
C THR A 59 -17.37 2.84 5.67
N VAL A 60 -16.04 3.06 5.63
CA VAL A 60 -15.39 4.18 4.96
C VAL A 60 -14.56 3.59 3.83
N ILE A 61 -14.73 4.14 2.63
CA ILE A 61 -14.05 3.65 1.42
C ILE A 61 -12.96 4.63 0.96
N GLY A 62 -12.40 4.41 -0.22
CA GLY A 62 -11.38 5.25 -0.83
C GLY A 62 -10.00 4.60 -0.78
N PHE A 63 -9.25 4.76 -1.86
CA PHE A 63 -7.96 4.11 -2.04
C PHE A 63 -6.79 5.08 -2.01
N ASP A 64 -6.92 6.23 -2.65
CA ASP A 64 -5.81 7.14 -2.88
C ASP A 64 -5.76 8.24 -1.83
N VAL A 65 -4.63 8.35 -1.14
CA VAL A 65 -4.39 9.37 -0.12
C VAL A 65 -3.01 10.00 -0.28
N ALA A 66 -2.93 11.31 -0.06
CA ALA A 66 -1.70 11.98 0.32
C ALA A 66 -1.87 12.73 1.64
N GLY A 67 -0.88 12.65 2.51
CA GLY A 67 -1.02 13.12 3.88
C GLY A 67 0.27 13.21 4.66
N LEU A 68 0.13 13.56 5.93
CA LEU A 68 1.22 13.64 6.90
C LEU A 68 1.15 12.44 7.85
N VAL A 69 2.29 11.80 8.12
CA VAL A 69 2.37 10.76 9.16
C VAL A 69 2.21 11.42 10.53
N LEU A 70 1.21 10.98 11.32
CA LEU A 70 0.96 11.49 12.68
C LEU A 70 1.52 10.57 13.77
N GLU A 71 1.37 9.27 13.58
CA GLU A 71 1.83 8.23 14.51
C GLU A 71 2.27 7.01 13.71
N VAL A 72 3.16 6.21 14.30
CA VAL A 72 3.69 4.99 13.69
C VAL A 72 3.67 3.83 14.67
N GLY A 73 3.49 2.62 14.15
CA GLY A 73 3.64 1.39 14.89
C GLY A 73 5.10 1.04 15.21
N GLU A 74 5.27 0.08 16.12
CA GLU A 74 6.56 -0.39 16.64
C GLU A 74 7.56 -0.85 15.56
N ASN A 75 7.08 -1.47 14.48
CA ASN A 75 7.91 -2.06 13.43
C ASN A 75 8.20 -1.09 12.28
N VAL A 76 7.65 0.12 12.33
CA VAL A 76 7.79 1.11 11.26
C VAL A 76 9.19 1.74 11.33
N PRO A 77 9.93 1.79 10.21
CA PRO A 77 11.23 2.46 10.17
C PRO A 77 11.07 3.98 10.36
N VAL A 78 11.72 4.53 11.40
CA VAL A 78 11.74 5.97 11.67
C VAL A 78 13.09 6.62 11.43
N ASP A 79 14.18 5.86 11.61
CA ASP A 79 15.56 6.32 11.47
C ASP A 79 16.40 5.30 10.70
N ALA A 80 17.48 5.76 10.07
CA ALA A 80 18.44 4.89 9.40
C ALA A 80 19.28 4.12 10.43
N THR A 81 19.11 2.81 10.51
CA THR A 81 20.03 1.93 11.23
C THR A 81 21.22 1.56 10.35
N ALA A 82 22.35 1.22 10.97
CA ALA A 82 23.60 0.91 10.25
C ALA A 82 23.51 -0.33 9.34
N ASP A 83 22.51 -1.20 9.54
CA ASP A 83 22.31 -2.47 8.83
C ASP A 83 21.36 -2.35 7.62
N ASP A 84 21.25 -1.17 7.00
CA ASP A 84 20.44 -0.96 5.79
C ASP A 84 21.16 -1.57 4.57
N ASP A 85 21.27 -2.90 4.53
CA ASP A 85 21.81 -3.73 3.44
C ASP A 85 20.86 -3.75 2.22
N GLY A 86 20.32 -2.59 1.86
CA GLY A 86 19.36 -2.43 0.78
C GLY A 86 19.84 -3.12 -0.50
N VAL A 87 18.90 -3.77 -1.20
CA VAL A 87 19.09 -4.20 -2.60
C VAL A 87 19.67 -3.01 -3.35
N ALA A 88 20.84 -3.23 -3.98
CA ALA A 88 21.71 -2.18 -4.53
C ALA A 88 20.95 -0.97 -5.09
N GLY A 89 20.95 0.15 -4.33
CA GLY A 89 20.50 1.46 -4.80
C GLY A 89 19.21 2.02 -4.21
N LEU A 90 18.42 1.28 -3.42
CA LEU A 90 17.21 1.81 -2.79
C LEU A 90 17.34 1.82 -1.26
N ARG A 91 17.44 3.01 -0.64
CA ARG A 91 17.37 3.16 0.82
C ARG A 91 15.98 2.81 1.33
N ARG A 92 15.89 2.19 2.50
CA ARG A 92 14.61 1.92 3.16
C ARG A 92 13.87 3.26 3.42
N PRO A 93 12.56 3.36 3.17
CA PRO A 93 11.81 4.56 3.49
C PRO A 93 11.74 4.79 5.01
N LEU A 94 11.82 6.05 5.45
CA LEU A 94 11.73 6.45 6.85
C LEU A 94 10.46 7.29 7.07
N PHE A 95 9.74 7.02 8.16
CA PHE A 95 8.45 7.62 8.49
C PHE A 95 8.48 8.33 9.85
N GLN A 96 8.99 9.54 9.88
CA GLN A 96 9.05 10.37 11.08
C GLN A 96 7.68 11.06 11.33
N PRO A 97 7.04 10.80 12.49
CA PRO A 97 5.80 11.48 12.86
C PRO A 97 5.93 13.01 12.84
N GLY A 98 4.92 13.69 12.30
CA GLY A 98 4.87 15.15 12.18
C GLY A 98 5.77 15.75 11.09
N VAL A 99 6.60 14.93 10.42
CA VAL A 99 7.58 15.36 9.42
C VAL A 99 7.29 14.71 8.07
N THR A 100 7.22 13.38 8.03
CA THR A 100 7.16 12.65 6.76
C THR A 100 5.81 12.84 6.07
N ARG A 101 5.89 13.43 4.88
CA ARG A 101 4.80 13.54 3.90
C ARG A 101 4.74 12.23 3.11
N VAL A 102 3.55 11.72 2.83
CA VAL A 102 3.37 10.45 2.10
C VAL A 102 2.29 10.53 1.02
N ALA A 103 2.47 9.75 -0.04
CA ALA A 103 1.37 9.22 -0.83
C ALA A 103 1.19 7.74 -0.45
N ALA A 104 -0.06 7.28 -0.34
CA ALA A 104 -0.34 5.94 0.15
C ALA A 104 -1.54 5.31 -0.57
N TYR A 105 -1.44 4.00 -0.81
CA TYR A 105 -2.57 3.18 -1.21
C TYR A 105 -3.25 2.64 0.05
N ALA A 106 -4.35 3.31 0.44
CA ALA A 106 -5.15 2.97 1.60
C ALA A 106 -5.58 1.49 1.57
N ALA A 107 -5.51 0.85 2.73
CA ALA A 107 -5.59 -0.61 2.83
C ALA A 107 -7.02 -1.17 2.88
N SER A 108 -8.02 -0.38 2.52
CA SER A 108 -9.43 -0.77 2.54
C SER A 108 -9.67 -2.16 1.97
N PHE A 109 -9.12 -2.47 0.79
CA PHE A 109 -9.33 -3.77 0.16
C PHE A 109 -8.75 -4.94 0.98
N TRP A 110 -7.50 -4.85 1.44
CA TRP A 110 -6.82 -5.92 2.17
C TRP A 110 -7.23 -6.03 3.64
N ARG A 111 -7.84 -4.98 4.19
CA ARG A 111 -8.38 -4.95 5.54
C ARG A 111 -9.89 -5.17 5.57
N SER A 112 -10.42 -5.89 4.57
CA SER A 112 -11.83 -6.27 4.46
C SER A 112 -12.81 -5.10 4.61
N PHE A 113 -12.41 -3.93 4.11
CA PHE A 113 -13.14 -2.66 4.22
C PHE A 113 -13.50 -2.29 5.66
N GLY A 114 -12.58 -2.57 6.59
CA GLY A 114 -12.63 -2.01 7.93
C GLY A 114 -12.62 -0.47 7.86
N PRO A 115 -13.51 0.22 8.60
CA PRO A 115 -13.73 1.65 8.44
C PRO A 115 -12.53 2.53 8.83
N ASP A 116 -11.52 1.98 9.50
CA ASP A 116 -10.27 2.69 9.83
C ASP A 116 -9.29 2.78 8.66
N TYR A 117 -9.53 2.04 7.58
CA TYR A 117 -8.58 1.87 6.46
C TYR A 117 -9.03 2.53 5.15
N GLY A 118 -10.16 3.24 5.15
CA GLY A 118 -10.66 4.04 4.02
C GLY A 118 -10.02 5.41 3.93
N ALA A 119 -9.74 5.90 2.73
CA ALA A 119 -9.18 7.23 2.54
C ALA A 119 -10.19 8.38 2.73
N PHE A 120 -11.50 8.13 2.62
CA PHE A 120 -12.54 9.17 2.70
C PHE A 120 -12.85 9.60 4.14
N GLN A 121 -11.81 9.98 4.86
CA GLN A 121 -11.85 10.48 6.24
C GLN A 121 -10.59 11.29 6.52
N GLU A 122 -10.63 12.15 7.53
CA GLU A 122 -9.48 13.02 7.85
C GLU A 122 -8.29 12.24 8.44
N ARG A 123 -8.53 11.03 8.97
CA ARG A 123 -7.47 10.16 9.52
C ARG A 123 -7.73 8.70 9.19
N CYS A 124 -6.73 8.03 8.63
CA CYS A 124 -6.82 6.60 8.33
C CYS A 124 -5.54 5.85 8.69
N LEU A 125 -5.68 4.55 8.89
CA LEU A 125 -4.58 3.62 9.05
C LEU A 125 -4.11 3.09 7.71
N VAL A 126 -2.79 3.00 7.53
CA VAL A 126 -2.17 2.43 6.33
C VAL A 126 -0.96 1.59 6.75
N PRO A 127 -0.84 0.32 6.30
CA PRO A 127 0.39 -0.45 6.44
C PRO A 127 1.57 0.31 5.80
N TRP A 128 2.68 0.46 6.51
CA TRP A 128 3.77 1.35 6.06
C TRP A 128 4.34 0.96 4.68
N GLN A 129 4.26 -0.32 4.31
CA GLN A 129 4.70 -0.83 3.01
C GLN A 129 3.86 -0.31 1.83
N HIS A 130 2.67 0.24 2.10
CA HIS A 130 1.78 0.82 1.09
C HIS A 130 1.92 2.34 0.99
N ALA A 131 2.86 2.92 1.73
CA ALA A 131 3.15 4.35 1.73
C ALA A 131 4.53 4.63 1.12
N ALA A 132 4.59 5.69 0.32
CA ALA A 132 5.83 6.22 -0.23
C ALA A 132 6.08 7.62 0.36
N PRO A 133 7.24 7.86 1.01
CA PRO A 133 7.65 9.20 1.39
C PRO A 133 7.71 10.12 0.17
N LEU A 134 7.17 11.32 0.31
CA LEU A 134 7.25 12.37 -0.69
C LEU A 134 8.51 13.21 -0.47
N PRO A 135 9.11 13.76 -1.54
CA PRO A 135 10.14 14.78 -1.39
C PRO A 135 9.59 16.00 -0.65
N ASP A 136 10.47 16.70 0.08
CA ASP A 136 10.10 17.89 0.85
C ASP A 136 9.46 18.97 -0.03
N GLU A 137 9.95 19.10 -1.26
CA GLU A 137 9.50 20.09 -2.25
C GLU A 137 9.13 19.46 -3.60
N GLY A 138 8.45 20.22 -4.45
CA GLY A 138 8.21 19.84 -5.86
C GLY A 138 6.97 18.99 -6.14
N ILE A 139 6.25 18.52 -5.12
CA ILE A 139 4.95 17.85 -5.30
C ILE A 139 3.92 18.32 -4.27
N SER A 140 2.75 18.75 -4.74
CA SER A 140 1.61 19.11 -3.89
C SER A 140 0.86 17.88 -3.38
N TRP A 141 0.04 18.05 -2.34
CA TRP A 141 -0.85 16.98 -1.85
C TRP A 141 -1.78 16.43 -2.93
N ASN A 142 -2.36 17.31 -3.75
CA ASN A 142 -3.28 16.91 -4.81
C ASN A 142 -2.56 16.10 -5.89
N GLN A 143 -1.36 16.50 -6.32
CA GLN A 143 -0.57 15.73 -7.28
C GLN A 143 -0.13 14.38 -6.72
N ALA A 144 0.29 14.36 -5.45
CA ALA A 144 0.71 13.13 -4.80
C ALA A 144 -0.46 12.14 -4.65
N ALA A 145 -1.67 12.62 -4.33
CA ALA A 145 -2.84 11.78 -4.15
C ALA A 145 -3.27 11.08 -5.45
N THR A 146 -2.93 11.58 -6.64
CA THR A 146 -3.31 10.91 -7.91
C THR A 146 -2.40 9.73 -8.29
N LEU A 147 -1.35 9.47 -7.51
CA LEU A 147 -0.33 8.47 -7.82
C LEU A 147 -0.61 7.04 -7.31
N PRO A 148 -1.16 6.79 -6.09
CA PRO A 148 -1.05 5.47 -5.46
C PRO A 148 -1.65 4.33 -6.29
N VAL A 149 -2.94 4.38 -6.64
CA VAL A 149 -3.57 3.38 -7.51
C VAL A 149 -2.98 3.39 -8.92
N ALA A 150 -2.75 4.59 -9.48
CA ALA A 150 -2.25 4.76 -10.85
C ALA A 150 -0.86 4.15 -11.07
N VAL A 151 -0.04 4.05 -10.02
CA VAL A 151 1.30 3.44 -10.05
C VAL A 151 1.26 1.99 -9.55
N GLN A 152 0.63 1.74 -8.40
CA GLN A 152 0.71 0.43 -7.74
C GLN A 152 -0.01 -0.65 -8.54
N VAL A 153 -1.17 -0.35 -9.14
CA VAL A 153 -1.96 -1.36 -9.87
C VAL A 153 -1.21 -1.82 -11.14
N PRO A 154 -0.71 -0.93 -12.02
CA PRO A 154 0.11 -1.35 -13.16
C PRO A 154 1.40 -2.07 -12.74
N LEU A 155 2.09 -1.61 -11.69
CA LEU A 155 3.32 -2.25 -11.22
C LEU A 155 3.05 -3.66 -10.69
N SER A 156 2.00 -3.84 -9.90
CA SER A 156 1.58 -5.16 -9.42
C SER A 156 1.23 -6.11 -10.55
N ALA A 157 0.55 -5.61 -11.60
CA ALA A 157 0.26 -6.39 -12.79
C ALA A 157 1.54 -6.77 -13.55
N TRP A 158 2.49 -5.83 -13.69
CA TRP A 158 3.79 -6.08 -14.32
C TRP A 158 4.55 -7.20 -13.60
N ASP A 159 4.64 -7.11 -12.28
CA ASP A 159 5.33 -8.09 -11.44
C ASP A 159 4.64 -9.47 -11.51
N ALA A 160 3.30 -9.52 -11.50
CA ALA A 160 2.54 -10.75 -11.63
C ALA A 160 2.74 -11.44 -13.00
N MET A 161 3.07 -10.68 -14.06
CA MET A 161 3.41 -11.24 -15.36
C MET A 161 4.83 -11.82 -15.41
N GLY A 162 5.66 -11.58 -14.40
CA GLY A 162 7.06 -12.03 -14.37
C GLY A 162 7.95 -11.39 -15.43
N LEU A 163 7.56 -10.20 -15.92
CA LEU A 163 8.34 -9.48 -16.92
C LEU A 163 9.55 -8.80 -16.26
N PRO A 164 10.77 -8.97 -16.81
CA PRO A 164 11.97 -8.38 -16.21
C PRO A 164 11.94 -6.87 -16.30
N ARG A 165 12.47 -6.18 -15.29
CA ARG A 165 12.64 -4.72 -15.33
C ARG A 165 13.86 -4.36 -16.17
N VAL A 166 13.84 -3.16 -16.77
CA VAL A 166 14.99 -2.66 -17.55
C VAL A 166 16.20 -2.55 -16.61
N GLY A 167 17.27 -3.29 -16.91
CA GLY A 167 18.45 -3.46 -16.05
C GLY A 167 18.63 -4.87 -15.49
N GLU A 168 17.53 -5.58 -15.21
CA GLU A 168 17.56 -7.00 -14.81
C GLU A 168 17.74 -7.92 -16.01
N ALA A 169 17.11 -7.56 -17.16
CA ALA A 169 17.26 -8.29 -18.41
C ALA A 169 18.70 -8.28 -18.98
N THR A 170 19.51 -7.28 -18.62
CA THR A 170 20.94 -7.20 -18.98
C THR A 170 21.83 -8.01 -18.04
N ALA A 171 21.39 -8.31 -16.82
CA ALA A 171 22.11 -9.15 -15.87
C ALA A 171 21.93 -10.65 -16.19
N SER A 172 20.81 -11.04 -16.80
CA SER A 172 20.57 -12.44 -17.19
C SER A 172 21.28 -12.87 -18.48
N SER A 173 21.68 -11.93 -19.35
CA SER A 173 22.40 -12.23 -20.59
C SER A 173 23.92 -12.33 -20.44
N SER A 174 24.50 -11.83 -19.35
CA SER A 174 25.94 -11.85 -19.08
C SER A 174 26.43 -13.11 -18.35
N SER A 175 25.54 -14.00 -17.91
CA SER A 175 25.89 -15.24 -17.17
C SER A 175 26.10 -16.48 -18.05
N SER A 176 26.07 -16.35 -19.39
CA SER A 176 26.35 -17.47 -20.30
C SER A 176 27.83 -17.53 -20.73
N SER A 177 28.75 -17.71 -19.78
CA SER A 177 30.04 -18.34 -20.09
C SER A 177 30.67 -19.05 -18.89
N SER A 178 30.98 -20.33 -19.09
CA SER A 178 31.82 -21.22 -18.29
C SER A 178 31.32 -21.66 -16.90
N SER A 179 30.80 -22.88 -16.81
CA SER A 179 31.62 -24.07 -16.46
C SER A 179 30.74 -25.26 -16.12
N SER A 180 31.10 -26.41 -16.70
CA SER A 180 30.55 -27.73 -16.43
C SER A 180 30.81 -28.13 -14.98
N SER A 181 29.78 -28.51 -14.24
CA SER A 181 29.93 -29.44 -13.13
C SER A 181 28.73 -30.40 -13.04
N HIS A 182 29.08 -31.67 -12.89
CA HIS A 182 28.21 -32.84 -12.76
C HIS A 182 27.11 -32.64 -11.72
N PHE A 183 25.87 -32.97 -12.06
CA PHE A 183 24.83 -33.33 -11.10
C PHE A 183 24.81 -34.86 -10.93
N PRO A 184 24.75 -35.41 -9.71
CA PRO A 184 24.40 -36.79 -9.51
C PRO A 184 22.89 -36.95 -9.72
N SER A 185 22.52 -37.86 -10.61
CA SER A 185 21.14 -38.24 -10.92
C SER A 185 20.41 -38.83 -9.71
N LEU A 186 19.20 -38.34 -9.43
CA LEU A 186 18.24 -38.93 -8.50
C LEU A 186 17.70 -40.26 -9.04
N PRO A 187 17.42 -41.26 -8.18
CA PRO A 187 16.80 -42.51 -8.61
C PRO A 187 15.32 -42.30 -8.97
N PRO A 188 14.76 -43.14 -9.87
CA PRO A 188 13.37 -43.00 -10.34
C PRO A 188 12.34 -43.33 -9.26
N PRO A 189 11.11 -42.79 -9.36
CA PRO A 189 10.04 -43.06 -8.40
C PRO A 189 9.62 -44.53 -8.47
N GLN A 190 9.46 -45.16 -7.30
CA GLN A 190 8.84 -46.48 -7.20
C GLN A 190 7.36 -46.38 -7.57
N SER A 191 6.92 -47.25 -8.48
CA SER A 191 5.51 -47.42 -8.81
C SER A 191 4.76 -47.96 -7.60
N VAL A 192 3.79 -47.21 -7.10
CA VAL A 192 2.74 -47.79 -6.24
C VAL A 192 1.68 -48.36 -7.18
N SER A 193 1.56 -49.69 -7.22
CA SER A 193 0.45 -50.38 -7.87
C SER A 193 -0.68 -50.57 -6.84
N MET A 194 -1.89 -50.16 -7.26
CA MET A 194 -3.24 -50.39 -6.70
C MET A 194 -3.51 -49.99 -5.26
#